data_AF-A0A7X3FNM2-F1
#
_entry.id   AF-A0A7X3FNM2-F1
#
_cell.length_a   1.000
_cell.length_b   1.000
_cell.length_c   1.000
_cell.angle_alpha   90.00
_cell.angle_beta   90.00
_cell.angle_gamma   90.00
#
_symmetry.space_group_name_H-M   'P 1'
#
loop_
_entity.id
_entity.type
_entity.pdbx_description
1 polymer ?
#
loop_
_entity_poly.entity_id
_entity_poly.type
_entity_poly.pdbx_seq_one_letter_code
_entity_poly.pdbx_strand_id
1 'polypeptide(L)'
;MTNEERAQRLLALDEKSLVAAEIAMDQLIKGLEDPKTPHTARSNLIVTALRASGRLDVKAGGDKPLEPWEMSADELQRNIDRLRRETLERSRPKIEGAARRIETPAPGTSASVFD
;
A
#
# COMPACT_ATOMS: atom_id res chain seq x y z
N MET A 1 -22.98 -9.60 34.56
CA MET A 1 -22.99 -9.96 33.14
C MET A 1 -22.11 -11.19 32.95
N THR A 2 -22.69 -12.34 32.67
CA THR A 2 -21.99 -13.64 32.56
C THR A 2 -21.26 -13.78 31.21
N ASN A 3 -20.32 -14.71 31.10
CA ASN A 3 -19.62 -14.97 29.81
C ASN A 3 -20.60 -15.42 28.71
N GLU A 4 -21.68 -16.09 29.10
CA GLU A 4 -22.75 -16.55 28.22
C GLU A 4 -23.57 -15.38 27.66
N GLU A 5 -23.91 -14.39 28.50
CA GLU A 5 -24.56 -13.16 28.08
C GLU A 5 -23.68 -12.31 27.14
N ARG A 6 -22.35 -12.32 27.33
CA ARG A 6 -21.41 -11.66 26.41
C ARG A 6 -21.38 -12.33 25.04
N ALA A 7 -21.32 -13.67 24.99
CA ALA A 7 -21.31 -14.42 23.74
C ALA A 7 -22.61 -14.23 22.94
N GLN A 8 -23.76 -14.31 23.61
CA GLN A 8 -25.07 -14.06 22.98
C GLN A 8 -25.17 -12.62 22.44
N ARG A 9 -24.64 -11.63 23.16
CA ARG A 9 -24.63 -10.24 22.72
C ARG A 9 -23.74 -10.02 21.49
N LEU A 10 -22.60 -10.69 21.41
CA LEU A 10 -21.72 -10.64 20.24
C LEU A 10 -22.37 -11.24 19.00
N LEU A 11 -23.02 -12.40 19.14
CA LEU A 11 -23.77 -13.04 18.04
C LEU A 11 -24.95 -12.17 17.56
N ALA A 12 -25.71 -11.58 18.50
CA ALA A 12 -26.81 -10.69 18.15
C ALA A 12 -26.34 -9.36 17.51
N LEU A 13 -25.12 -8.90 17.85
CA LEU A 13 -24.49 -7.77 17.18
C LEU A 13 -24.07 -8.14 15.75
N ASP A 14 -23.54 -9.33 15.55
CA ASP A 14 -23.12 -9.84 14.24
C ASP A 14 -24.31 -9.97 13.27
N GLU A 15 -25.41 -10.60 13.71
CA GLU A 15 -26.61 -10.75 12.90
C GLU A 15 -27.24 -9.40 12.52
N LYS A 16 -27.35 -8.47 13.47
CA LYS A 16 -27.85 -7.11 13.20
C LYS A 16 -26.95 -6.34 12.25
N SER A 17 -25.64 -6.57 12.33
CA SER A 17 -24.66 -5.92 11.46
C SER A 17 -24.78 -6.42 10.02
N LEU A 18 -25.02 -7.73 9.83
CA LEU A 18 -25.27 -8.32 8.51
C LEU A 18 -26.53 -7.76 7.86
N VAL A 19 -27.65 -7.71 8.60
CA VAL A 19 -28.90 -7.14 8.09
C VAL A 19 -28.74 -5.66 7.74
N ALA A 20 -28.04 -4.89 8.57
CA ALA A 20 -27.77 -3.48 8.29
C ALA A 20 -26.90 -3.31 7.03
N ALA A 21 -25.90 -4.17 6.81
CA ALA A 21 -25.06 -4.14 5.63
C ALA A 21 -25.86 -4.47 4.35
N GLU A 22 -26.76 -5.45 4.41
CA GLU A 22 -27.63 -5.82 3.29
C GLU A 22 -28.56 -4.66 2.90
N ILE A 23 -29.22 -4.04 3.88
CA ILE A 23 -30.07 -2.86 3.66
C ILE A 23 -29.26 -1.72 3.05
N ALA A 24 -28.05 -1.45 3.58
CA ALA A 24 -27.19 -0.38 3.08
C ALA A 24 -26.77 -0.62 1.61
N MET A 25 -26.46 -1.86 1.24
CA MET A 25 -26.10 -2.23 -0.14
C MET A 25 -27.29 -2.08 -1.10
N ASP A 26 -28.48 -2.52 -0.70
CA ASP A 26 -29.71 -2.35 -1.50
C ASP A 26 -30.01 -0.86 -1.78
N GLN A 27 -29.90 -0.01 -0.74
CA GLN A 27 -30.08 1.44 -0.91
C GLN A 27 -29.00 2.06 -1.80
N LEU A 28 -27.76 1.60 -1.69
CA LEU A 28 -26.66 2.06 -2.52
C LEU A 28 -26.89 1.74 -4.00
N ILE A 29 -27.33 0.51 -4.31
CA ILE A 29 -27.66 0.09 -5.69
C ILE A 29 -28.80 0.94 -6.24
N LYS A 30 -29.91 1.07 -5.49
CA LYS A 30 -31.06 1.89 -5.90
C LYS A 30 -30.66 3.34 -6.18
N GLY A 31 -29.83 3.94 -5.33
CA GLY A 31 -29.35 5.31 -5.53
C GLY A 31 -28.44 5.48 -6.76
N LEU A 32 -27.65 4.47 -7.11
CA LEU A 32 -26.81 4.48 -8.30
C LEU A 32 -27.62 4.30 -9.59
N GLU A 33 -28.64 3.46 -9.56
CA GLU A 33 -29.51 3.19 -10.71
C GLU A 33 -30.55 4.29 -10.95
N ASP A 34 -30.94 5.05 -9.92
CA ASP A 34 -31.94 6.11 -10.06
C ASP A 34 -31.38 7.27 -10.93
N PRO A 35 -31.98 7.54 -12.11
CA PRO A 35 -31.56 8.63 -12.97
C PRO A 35 -31.78 10.01 -12.34
N LYS A 36 -32.69 10.13 -11.36
CA LYS A 36 -33.00 11.38 -10.65
C LYS A 36 -31.98 11.72 -9.56
N THR A 37 -31.09 10.79 -9.20
CA THR A 37 -30.04 11.04 -8.22
C THR A 37 -29.14 12.19 -8.70
N PRO A 38 -28.99 13.28 -7.91
CA PRO A 38 -28.10 14.38 -8.25
C PRO A 38 -26.66 13.89 -8.46
N HIS A 39 -25.92 14.53 -9.38
CA HIS A 39 -24.57 14.09 -9.73
C HIS A 39 -23.65 14.00 -8.50
N THR A 40 -23.71 14.98 -7.59
CA THR A 40 -22.90 14.98 -6.35
C THR A 40 -23.23 13.80 -5.43
N ALA A 41 -24.52 13.46 -5.29
CA ALA A 41 -24.95 12.30 -4.52
C ALA A 41 -24.48 10.99 -5.18
N ARG A 42 -24.59 10.88 -6.50
CA ARG A 42 -24.12 9.70 -7.24
C ARG A 42 -22.60 9.50 -7.09
N SER A 43 -21.81 10.58 -7.15
CA SER A 43 -20.36 10.51 -6.89
C SER A 43 -20.04 9.99 -5.49
N ASN A 44 -20.77 10.42 -4.46
CA ASN A 44 -20.58 9.92 -3.10
C ASN A 44 -20.94 8.44 -2.98
N LEU A 45 -22.02 7.98 -3.61
CA LEU A 45 -22.40 6.56 -3.63
C LEU A 45 -21.31 5.68 -4.30
N ILE A 46 -20.73 6.15 -5.41
CA ILE A 46 -19.62 5.47 -6.10
C ILE A 46 -18.40 5.35 -5.17
N VAL A 47 -18.02 6.44 -4.50
CA VAL A 47 -16.89 6.43 -3.55
C VAL A 47 -17.16 5.46 -2.39
N THR A 48 -18.38 5.45 -1.85
CA THR A 48 -18.78 4.52 -0.79
C THR A 48 -18.70 3.07 -1.25
N ALA A 49 -19.17 2.75 -2.46
CA ALA A 49 -19.07 1.40 -3.03
C ALA A 49 -17.61 0.95 -3.20
N LEU A 50 -16.76 1.84 -3.70
CA LEU A 50 -15.35 1.55 -3.89
C LEU A 50 -14.61 1.34 -2.55
N ARG A 51 -14.96 2.09 -1.50
CA ARG A 51 -14.46 1.86 -0.13
C ARG A 51 -14.94 0.52 0.44
N ALA A 52 -16.23 0.22 0.33
CA ALA A 52 -16.78 -1.06 0.79
C ALA A 52 -16.16 -2.27 0.08
N SER A 53 -15.74 -2.11 -1.19
CA SER A 53 -15.01 -3.14 -1.94
C SER A 53 -13.51 -3.23 -1.62
N GLY A 54 -12.98 -2.40 -0.71
CA GLY A 54 -11.55 -2.32 -0.38
C GLY A 54 -10.67 -1.72 -1.48
N ARG A 55 -11.25 -1.23 -2.59
CA ARG A 55 -10.51 -0.62 -3.72
C ARG A 55 -10.11 0.82 -3.48
N LEU A 56 -10.80 1.49 -2.56
CA LEU A 56 -10.57 2.89 -2.19
C LEU A 56 -10.13 3.03 -0.73
N ASP A 57 -9.53 1.98 -0.16
CA ASP A 57 -8.83 2.04 1.12
C ASP A 57 -7.61 2.98 1.02
N VAL A 58 -7.88 4.28 0.92
CA VAL A 58 -7.06 5.27 1.58
C VAL A 58 -7.35 5.04 3.05
N LYS A 59 -6.40 4.45 3.76
CA LYS A 59 -6.45 4.16 5.19
C LYS A 59 -7.12 5.31 5.96
N ALA A 60 -8.43 5.20 6.15
CA ALA A 60 -9.23 6.16 6.90
C ALA A 60 -9.17 5.72 8.37
N GLY A 61 -7.96 5.79 8.94
CA GLY A 61 -7.66 5.34 10.29
C GLY A 61 -6.16 5.04 10.46
N GLY A 62 -5.47 5.91 11.20
CA GLY A 62 -4.19 5.61 11.88
C GLY A 62 -2.89 5.88 11.12
N ASP A 63 -2.84 5.73 9.80
CA ASP A 63 -1.58 5.75 9.04
C ASP A 63 -1.34 7.05 8.27
N LYS A 64 -1.75 8.20 8.82
CA LYS A 64 -1.03 9.42 8.48
C LYS A 64 0.33 9.29 9.16
N PRO A 65 1.47 9.29 8.44
CA PRO A 65 2.75 9.40 9.10
C PRO A 65 2.67 10.63 10.01
N LEU A 66 2.89 10.45 11.30
CA LEU A 66 2.99 11.58 12.23
C LEU A 66 3.97 12.58 11.62
N GLU A 67 3.64 13.86 11.68
CA GLU A 67 4.61 14.88 11.29
C GLU A 67 5.73 14.90 12.35
N PRO A 68 6.96 15.34 12.03
CA PRO A 68 8.08 15.28 12.98
C PRO A 68 7.82 15.96 14.33
N TRP A 69 6.97 17.00 14.34
CA TRP A 69 6.57 17.73 15.56
C TRP A 69 5.47 17.01 16.37
N GLU A 70 4.88 15.95 15.83
CA GLU A 70 3.85 15.11 16.47
C GLU A 70 4.45 13.80 17.04
N MET A 71 5.74 13.54 16.79
CA MET A 71 6.44 12.35 17.25
C MET A 71 7.11 12.56 18.62
N SER A 72 7.12 11.52 19.46
CA SER A 72 8.04 11.47 20.59
C SER A 72 9.50 11.36 20.12
N ALA A 73 10.44 11.73 20.99
CA ALA A 73 11.88 11.65 20.67
C ALA A 73 12.31 10.24 20.22
N ASP A 74 11.78 9.20 20.85
CA ASP A 74 12.09 7.80 20.52
C ASP A 74 11.53 7.39 19.15
N GLU A 75 10.34 7.88 18.79
CA GLU A 75 9.73 7.63 17.48
C GLU A 75 10.47 8.36 16.37
N LEU A 76 10.90 9.60 16.63
CA LEU A 76 11.69 10.38 15.71
C LEU A 76 13.04 9.70 15.44
N GLN A 77 13.71 9.21 16.49
CA GLN A 77 14.97 8.50 16.36
C GLN A 77 14.83 7.21 15.54
N ARG A 78 13.79 6.40 15.80
CA ARG A 78 13.50 5.20 15.01
C ARG A 78 13.28 5.51 13.53
N ASN A 79 12.59 6.62 13.23
CA ASN A 79 12.37 7.06 11.85
C ASN A 79 13.66 7.52 11.16
N ILE A 80 14.52 8.25 11.86
CA ILE A 80 15.85 8.64 11.36
C ILE A 80 16.69 7.40 11.03
N ASP A 81 16.71 6.40 11.92
CA ASP A 81 17.49 5.18 11.72
C ASP A 81 16.97 4.31 10.57
N ARG A 82 15.65 4.31 10.34
CA ARG A 82 15.04 3.72 9.14
C ARG A 82 15.50 4.45 7.88
N LEU A 83 15.37 5.77 7.84
CA LEU A 83 15.73 6.58 6.66
C LEU A 83 17.22 6.49 6.31
N ARG A 84 18.10 6.41 7.32
CA ARG A 84 19.54 6.19 7.12
C ARG A 84 19.83 4.84 6.46
N ARG A 85 19.15 3.77 6.89
CA ARG A 85 19.29 2.44 6.27
C ARG A 85 18.81 2.42 4.82
N GLU A 86 17.66 3.02 4.55
CA GLU A 86 17.12 3.12 3.18
C GLU A 86 18.04 3.92 2.26
N THR A 87 18.61 5.01 2.76
CA THR A 87 19.58 5.83 2.01
C THR A 87 20.85 5.04 1.71
N LEU A 88 21.36 4.27 2.68
CA LEU A 88 22.54 3.43 2.52
C LEU A 88 22.32 2.33 1.46
N GLU A 89 21.16 1.66 1.48
CA GLU A 89 20.81 0.63 0.49
C GLU A 89 20.65 1.23 -0.92
N ARG A 90 20.09 2.45 -1.05
CA ARG A 90 20.03 3.17 -2.33
C ARG A 90 21.41 3.64 -2.82
N SER A 91 22.33 3.93 -1.91
CA SER A 91 23.67 4.44 -2.23
C SER A 91 24.68 3.34 -2.54
N ARG A 92 24.29 2.06 -2.38
CA ARG A 92 25.14 0.94 -2.79
C ARG A 92 25.27 0.93 -4.32
N PRO A 93 26.49 1.07 -4.88
CA PRO A 93 26.66 0.93 -6.32
C PRO A 93 26.29 -0.50 -6.71
N LYS A 94 25.33 -0.65 -7.63
CA LYS A 94 25.12 -1.92 -8.33
C LYS A 94 26.36 -2.17 -9.17
N ILE A 95 27.24 -3.05 -8.72
CA ILE A 95 28.32 -3.57 -9.55
C ILE A 95 27.68 -4.55 -10.53
N GLU A 96 27.07 -4.01 -11.58
CA GLU A 96 26.69 -4.78 -12.77
C GLU A 96 27.91 -4.85 -13.69
N GLY A 97 28.46 -6.05 -13.87
CA GLY A 97 29.45 -6.30 -14.90
C GLY A 97 30.72 -6.96 -14.41
N ALA A 98 30.78 -8.26 -14.67
CA ALA A 98 31.94 -9.13 -14.70
C ALA A 98 33.30 -8.43 -14.84
N ALA A 99 34.24 -8.83 -13.98
CA ALA A 99 35.66 -8.73 -14.25
C ALA A 99 35.95 -9.39 -15.61
N ARG A 100 35.92 -8.62 -16.70
CA ARG A 100 36.55 -9.04 -17.94
C ARG A 100 38.04 -9.08 -17.65
N ARG A 101 38.60 -10.29 -17.58
CA ARG A 101 40.04 -10.46 -17.71
C ARG A 101 40.47 -9.70 -18.95
N ILE A 102 41.35 -8.72 -18.76
CA ILE A 102 42.09 -8.14 -19.87
C ILE A 102 43.05 -9.26 -20.28
N GLU A 103 42.73 -9.98 -21.35
CA GLU A 103 43.72 -10.82 -22.01
C GLU A 103 44.75 -9.88 -22.64
N THR A 104 45.92 -9.80 -22.02
CA THR A 104 47.09 -9.12 -22.60
C THR A 104 47.53 -9.95 -23.80
N PRO A 105 47.49 -9.44 -25.05
CA PRO A 105 48.06 -10.17 -26.18
C PRO A 105 49.58 -10.25 -25.98
N ALA A 106 50.12 -11.46 -26.10
CA ALA A 106 51.55 -11.72 -25.98
C ALA A 106 52.33 -10.92 -27.05
N PRO A 107 53.48 -10.32 -26.71
CA PRO A 107 54.27 -9.57 -27.67
C PRO A 107 55.02 -10.53 -28.59
N GLY A 108 54.74 -10.44 -29.89
CA GLY A 108 55.56 -10.98 -30.95
C GLY A 108 55.05 -12.27 -31.56
N THR A 109 54.51 -12.19 -32.77
CA THR A 109 55.06 -12.92 -33.94
C THR A 109 54.54 -12.25 -35.21
N SER A 110 55.46 -11.77 -36.03
CA SER A 110 55.28 -11.19 -37.36
C SER A 110 55.01 -12.24 -38.44
N ALA A 111 54.13 -11.94 -39.38
CA ALA A 111 54.18 -12.46 -40.77
C ALA A 111 53.34 -11.50 -41.65
N SER A 112 53.96 -10.50 -42.29
CA SER A 112 54.42 -10.54 -43.69
C SER A 112 53.35 -10.96 -44.68
N VAL A 113 52.73 -9.98 -45.35
CA VAL A 113 52.17 -10.16 -46.70
C VAL A 113 52.54 -8.91 -47.49
N PHE A 114 53.61 -9.04 -48.26
CA PHE A 114 53.83 -8.27 -49.48
C PHE A 114 53.38 -9.16 -50.65
N ASP A 115 52.82 -8.49 -51.66
CA ASP A 115 52.19 -8.93 -52.92
C ASP A 115 50.76 -9.48 -52.86
#